data_AF-A0A9N9IJL4-F1
#
_entry.id   AF-A0A9N9IJL4-F1
#
_cell.length_a   1.000
_cell.length_b   1.000
_cell.length_c   1.000
_cell.angle_alpha   90.00
_cell.angle_beta   90.00
_cell.angle_gamma   90.00
#
_symmetry.space_group_name_H-M   'P 1'
#
loop_
_entity.id
_entity.type
_entity.pdbx_description
1 polymer ?
#
loop_
_entity_poly.entity_id
_entity_poly.type
_entity_poly.pdbx_seq_one_letter_code
_entity_poly.pdbx_strand_id
1 'polypeptide(L)'
;MKRAPNRTPNIHFFDDKIRSSYVAKFSTDTASNVSNHSPRRIVAVGDLHGDYEQTLKVLKMAKILDANESPDCLKIYELFDRLRQEAKEVDGQVINLIGNHEIMNLILNWIYVTPEDIRSFGGVQNRIHQFSSEGYIGNLLLNTFQIASIVENDTLFVHGGIDLKWAKKGIENINSLGKELVNKTTKML
;
A
#
# COMPACT_ATOMS: atom_id res chain seq x y z
N MET A 1 -12.03 -29.22 4.81
CA MET A 1 -12.12 -27.90 4.14
C MET A 1 -11.05 -27.84 3.06
N LYS A 2 -11.44 -27.73 1.78
CA LYS A 2 -10.51 -27.77 0.64
C LYS A 2 -9.69 -26.47 0.58
N ARG A 3 -8.36 -26.56 0.59
CA ARG A 3 -7.43 -25.42 0.43
C ARG A 3 -7.66 -24.76 -0.94
N ALA A 4 -7.75 -23.43 -0.95
CA ALA A 4 -7.75 -22.66 -2.19
C ALA A 4 -6.43 -22.87 -2.96
N PRO A 5 -6.44 -22.90 -4.29
CA PRO A 5 -5.23 -23.13 -5.08
C PRO A 5 -4.26 -21.95 -4.94
N ASN A 6 -2.97 -22.28 -4.78
CA ASN A 6 -1.84 -21.35 -4.83
C ASN A 6 -1.96 -20.41 -6.04
N ARG A 7 -2.34 -19.15 -5.82
CA ARG A 7 -2.13 -18.09 -6.81
C ARG A 7 -0.72 -17.57 -6.59
N THR A 8 0.14 -17.76 -7.59
CA THR A 8 1.41 -17.05 -7.72
C THR A 8 1.17 -15.54 -7.60
N PRO A 9 1.97 -14.80 -6.82
CA PRO A 9 1.87 -13.34 -6.79
C PRO A 9 2.19 -12.81 -8.19
N ASN A 10 1.29 -11.98 -8.73
CA ASN A 10 1.52 -11.25 -9.98
C ASN A 10 2.55 -10.16 -9.73
N ILE A 11 3.84 -10.50 -9.81
CA ILE A 11 4.92 -9.52 -9.84
C ILE A 11 5.05 -9.06 -11.29
N HIS A 12 4.49 -7.89 -11.60
CA HIS A 12 4.69 -7.25 -12.89
C HIS A 12 5.97 -6.42 -12.85
N PHE A 13 7.04 -6.92 -13.49
CA PHE A 13 8.15 -6.08 -13.90
C PHE A 13 7.75 -5.41 -15.21
N PHE A 14 7.63 -4.08 -15.21
CA PHE A 14 7.48 -3.34 -16.46
C PHE A 14 8.82 -3.37 -17.18
N ASP A 15 8.89 -4.13 -18.29
CA ASP A 15 10.02 -4.11 -19.22
C ASP A 15 10.07 -2.76 -19.93
N ASP A 16 11.21 -2.08 -19.88
CA ASP A 16 11.50 -0.77 -20.49
C ASP A 16 11.11 -0.71 -21.98
N LYS A 17 11.10 -1.84 -22.68
CA LYS A 17 10.72 -1.92 -24.10
C LYS A 17 9.25 -1.60 -24.36
N ILE A 18 8.34 -1.93 -23.43
CA ILE A 18 6.90 -1.67 -23.62
C ILE A 18 6.61 -0.17 -23.50
N ARG A 19 7.30 0.52 -22.57
CA ARG A 19 7.15 1.97 -22.35
C ARG A 19 7.52 2.79 -23.59
N SER A 20 8.62 2.43 -24.25
CA SER A 20 9.09 3.13 -25.48
C SER A 20 8.06 3.07 -26.62
N SER A 21 7.41 1.91 -26.80
CA SER A 21 6.42 1.70 -27.87
C SER A 21 5.09 2.44 -27.66
N TYR A 22 4.71 2.70 -26.40
CA TYR A 22 3.49 3.43 -26.06
C TYR A 22 3.69 4.94 -26.13
N VAL A 23 4.82 5.47 -25.65
CA VAL A 23 5.14 6.91 -25.71
C VAL A 23 5.26 7.39 -27.17
N ALA A 24 5.84 6.57 -28.04
CA ALA A 24 5.95 6.90 -29.47
C ALA A 24 4.60 6.98 -30.21
N LYS A 25 3.54 6.32 -29.69
CA LYS A 25 2.22 6.30 -30.32
C LYS A 25 1.34 7.51 -30.00
N PHE A 26 1.69 8.28 -28.97
CA PHE A 26 0.89 9.42 -28.50
C PHE A 26 1.65 10.76 -28.50
N SER A 27 2.91 10.78 -28.94
CA SER A 27 3.66 12.04 -29.08
C SER A 27 3.47 12.61 -30.49
N THR A 28 2.41 13.40 -30.66
CA THR A 28 2.41 14.48 -31.63
C THR A 28 2.52 15.79 -30.87
N ASP A 29 3.63 16.47 -31.14
CA ASP A 29 3.98 17.85 -30.81
C ASP A 29 4.77 18.18 -29.53
N THR A 30 5.89 18.83 -29.80
CA THR A 30 6.84 19.57 -28.94
C THR A 30 7.88 18.76 -28.17
N ALA A 31 8.93 18.39 -28.90
CA ALA A 31 10.25 18.13 -28.36
C ALA A 31 10.85 19.41 -27.74
N SER A 32 10.76 19.57 -26.43
CA SER A 32 11.68 20.39 -25.64
C SER A 32 11.44 20.20 -24.14
N ASN A 33 12.25 19.30 -23.54
CA ASN A 33 12.53 19.07 -22.11
C ASN A 33 12.36 17.59 -21.73
N VAL A 34 13.18 16.71 -22.32
CA VAL A 34 13.42 15.39 -21.72
C VAL A 34 14.37 15.62 -20.55
N SER A 35 13.80 15.80 -19.36
CA SER A 35 14.57 15.89 -18.13
C SER A 35 15.42 14.63 -17.99
N ASN A 36 16.71 14.80 -17.74
CA ASN A 36 17.72 13.75 -17.69
C ASN A 36 17.64 12.97 -16.36
N HIS A 37 16.45 12.46 -16.02
CA HIS A 37 16.24 11.65 -14.82
C HIS A 37 16.42 10.18 -15.21
N SER A 38 17.33 9.48 -14.51
CA SER A 38 17.37 8.01 -14.55
C SER A 38 15.95 7.46 -14.31
N PRO A 39 15.52 6.42 -15.04
CA PRO A 39 14.17 5.89 -14.88
C PRO A 39 13.93 5.49 -13.43
N ARG A 40 12.87 6.04 -12.82
CA ARG A 40 12.49 5.70 -11.44
C ARG A 40 12.06 4.24 -11.39
N ARG A 41 12.62 3.50 -10.44
CA ARG A 41 12.26 2.10 -10.18
C ARG A 41 10.98 2.05 -9.34
N ILE A 42 9.91 1.48 -9.89
CA ILE A 42 8.64 1.26 -9.18
C ILE A 42 8.56 -0.21 -8.75
N VAL A 43 8.24 -0.45 -7.48
CA VAL A 43 7.92 -1.78 -6.95
C VAL A 43 6.51 -1.72 -6.37
N ALA A 44 5.61 -2.56 -6.90
CA ALA A 44 4.25 -2.71 -6.39
C ALA A 44 4.07 -4.10 -5.78
N VAL A 45 3.57 -4.15 -4.55
CA VAL A 45 3.30 -5.39 -3.82
C VAL A 45 1.82 -5.40 -3.44
N GLY A 46 1.14 -6.50 -3.74
CA GLY A 46 -0.27 -6.70 -3.36
C GLY A 46 -0.41 -7.14 -1.90
N ASP A 47 -1.57 -7.69 -1.58
CA ASP A 47 -1.95 -8.01 -0.21
C ASP A 47 -0.90 -8.83 0.56
N LEU A 48 -0.55 -8.34 1.74
CA LEU A 48 0.40 -9.00 2.65
C LEU A 48 -0.29 -9.91 3.68
N HIS A 49 -1.56 -9.65 4.00
CA HIS A 49 -2.40 -10.46 4.91
C HIS A 49 -1.77 -10.81 6.27
N GLY A 50 -0.90 -9.95 6.81
CA GLY A 50 -0.23 -10.23 8.07
C GLY A 50 0.92 -11.26 7.98
N ASP A 51 1.24 -11.77 6.80
CA ASP A 51 2.33 -12.74 6.60
C ASP A 51 3.69 -12.03 6.54
N TYR A 52 4.24 -11.81 7.73
CA TYR A 52 5.50 -11.08 7.90
C TYR A 52 6.67 -11.78 7.21
N GLU A 53 6.79 -13.10 7.36
CA GLU A 53 7.89 -13.88 6.78
C GLU A 53 7.90 -13.80 5.26
N GLN A 54 6.73 -13.91 4.63
CA GLN A 54 6.63 -13.79 3.17
C GLN A 54 6.83 -12.34 2.72
N THR A 55 6.38 -11.36 3.50
CA THR A 55 6.63 -9.93 3.24
C THR A 55 8.14 -9.66 3.15
N LEU A 56 8.92 -10.13 4.12
CA LEU A 56 10.37 -9.94 4.13
C LEU A 56 11.04 -10.58 2.90
N LYS A 57 10.62 -11.78 2.51
CA LYS A 57 11.15 -12.44 1.30
C LYS A 57 10.85 -11.62 0.05
N VAL A 58 9.62 -11.12 -0.11
CA VAL A 58 9.25 -10.27 -1.25
C VAL A 58 10.09 -9.00 -1.27
N LEU A 59 10.26 -8.32 -0.13
CA LEU A 59 11.04 -7.08 -0.05
C LEU A 59 12.54 -7.31 -0.31
N LYS A 60 13.11 -8.42 0.15
CA LYS A 60 14.50 -8.83 -0.18
C LYS A 60 14.66 -9.17 -1.65
N MET A 61 13.72 -9.92 -2.25
CA MET A 61 13.72 -10.20 -3.69
C MET A 61 13.61 -8.91 -4.51
N ALA A 62 12.82 -7.96 -4.02
CA ALA A 62 12.71 -6.62 -4.59
C ALA A 62 13.90 -5.71 -4.25
N LYS A 63 14.92 -6.17 -3.53
CA LYS A 63 16.08 -5.36 -3.12
C LYS A 63 15.66 -4.05 -2.45
N ILE A 64 14.60 -4.10 -1.64
CA ILE A 64 14.18 -3.02 -0.74
C ILE A 64 14.85 -3.22 0.61
N LEU A 65 14.96 -4.47 1.06
CA LEU A 65 15.71 -4.88 2.25
C LEU A 65 17.01 -5.58 1.85
N ASP A 66 18.03 -5.45 2.70
CA ASP A 66 19.29 -6.14 2.50
C ASP A 66 19.16 -7.65 2.75
N ALA A 67 20.00 -8.44 2.06
CA ALA A 67 19.96 -9.91 2.17
C ALA A 67 20.21 -10.40 3.60
N ASN A 68 21.08 -9.69 4.33
CA ASN A 68 21.52 -10.02 5.68
C ASN A 68 20.65 -9.37 6.78
N GLU A 69 19.66 -8.54 6.41
CA GLU A 69 18.76 -7.92 7.37
C GLU A 69 17.87 -9.02 7.96
N SER A 70 18.08 -9.32 9.24
CA SER A 70 17.26 -10.27 9.99
C SER A 70 15.97 -9.58 10.43
N PRO A 71 14.85 -10.30 10.58
CA PRO A 71 13.69 -9.77 11.28
C PRO A 71 14.04 -9.37 12.71
N ASP A 72 14.34 -8.09 12.93
CA ASP A 72 14.09 -7.47 14.23
C ASP A 72 12.62 -7.09 14.25
N CYS A 73 11.90 -7.61 15.24
CA CYS A 73 10.43 -7.61 15.26
C CYS A 73 9.86 -6.18 15.15
N LEU A 74 9.24 -5.91 14.01
CA LEU A 74 8.37 -4.76 13.74
C LEU A 74 7.12 -5.33 13.07
N LYS A 75 5.94 -5.15 13.65
CA LYS A 75 4.68 -5.57 13.00
C LYS A 75 4.62 -4.93 11.62
N ILE A 76 4.03 -5.57 10.59
CA ILE A 76 4.07 -5.08 9.18
C ILE A 76 3.81 -3.56 9.04
N TYR A 77 2.89 -3.00 9.82
CA TYR A 77 2.65 -1.54 9.87
C TYR A 77 3.89 -0.72 10.24
N GLU A 78 4.63 -1.13 11.26
CA GLU A 78 5.85 -0.48 11.73
C GLU A 78 6.99 -0.63 10.71
N LEU A 79 7.10 -1.80 10.06
CA LEU A 79 8.07 -2.01 8.97
C LEU A 79 7.84 -1.01 7.83
N PHE A 80 6.60 -0.89 7.35
CA PHE A 80 6.30 0.04 6.25
C PHE A 80 6.39 1.51 6.68
N ASP A 81 6.16 1.83 7.95
CA ASP A 81 6.37 3.17 8.47
C ASP A 81 7.86 3.53 8.53
N ARG A 82 8.72 2.61 8.99
CA ARG A 82 10.19 2.75 8.90
C ARG A 82 10.64 2.94 7.46
N LEU A 83 10.26 2.03 6.56
CA LEU A 83 10.63 2.11 5.14
C LEU A 83 10.17 3.42 4.50
N ARG A 84 9.04 3.98 4.93
CA ARG A 84 8.57 5.29 4.45
C ARG A 84 9.48 6.44 4.90
N GLN A 85 10.05 6.36 6.10
CA GLN A 85 11.01 7.35 6.60
C GLN A 85 12.34 7.21 5.84
N GLU A 86 12.89 6.00 5.77
CA GLU A 86 14.13 5.69 5.05
C GLU A 86 14.05 6.09 3.57
N ALA A 87 12.93 5.80 2.90
CA ALA A 87 12.75 6.17 1.49
C ALA A 87 12.83 7.69 1.28
N LYS A 88 12.31 8.52 2.20
CA LYS A 88 12.39 9.98 2.09
C LYS A 88 13.81 10.50 2.13
N GLU A 89 14.71 9.83 2.86
CA GLU A 89 16.11 10.24 2.98
C GLU A 89 16.88 10.11 1.66
N VAL A 90 16.39 9.27 0.75
CA VAL A 90 16.99 8.99 -0.56
C VAL A 90 16.12 9.46 -1.74
N ASP A 91 15.22 10.43 -1.51
CA ASP A 91 14.25 10.95 -2.51
C ASP A 91 13.34 9.86 -3.12
N GLY A 92 13.13 8.79 -2.36
CA GLY A 92 12.19 7.72 -2.63
C GLY A 92 10.86 7.92 -1.93
N GLN A 93 9.92 7.02 -2.22
CA GLN A 93 8.58 7.07 -1.63
C GLN A 93 8.03 5.67 -1.37
N VAL A 94 7.39 5.50 -0.22
CA VAL A 94 6.52 4.35 0.09
C VAL A 94 5.08 4.84 0.13
N ILE A 95 4.24 4.25 -0.72
CA ILE A 95 2.81 4.56 -0.80
C ILE A 95 2.04 3.32 -0.37
N ASN A 96 1.33 3.43 0.75
CA ASN A 96 0.41 2.39 1.18
C ASN A 96 -1.02 2.76 0.79
N LEU A 97 -1.74 1.80 0.23
CA LEU A 97 -3.14 1.98 -0.15
C LEU A 97 -4.06 1.32 0.86
N ILE A 98 -5.20 1.94 1.12
CA ILE A 98 -6.28 1.36 1.92
C ILE A 98 -6.92 0.23 1.12
N GLY A 99 -6.81 -1.00 1.64
CA GLY A 99 -7.53 -2.15 1.13
C GLY A 99 -8.85 -2.38 1.84
N ASN A 100 -9.58 -3.41 1.42
CA ASN A 100 -10.80 -3.81 2.11
C ASN A 100 -10.51 -4.31 3.54
N HIS A 101 -9.33 -4.86 3.81
CA HIS A 101 -8.96 -5.36 5.13
C HIS A 101 -8.76 -4.23 6.16
N GLU A 102 -8.19 -3.09 5.78
CA GLU A 102 -8.10 -1.92 6.64
C GLU A 102 -9.50 -1.42 7.01
N ILE A 103 -10.39 -1.28 6.02
CA ILE A 103 -11.78 -0.88 6.26
C ILE A 103 -12.51 -1.88 7.15
N MET A 104 -12.35 -3.19 6.89
CA MET A 104 -12.97 -4.24 7.68
C MET A 104 -12.52 -4.21 9.15
N ASN A 105 -11.24 -3.97 9.42
CA ASN A 105 -10.75 -3.81 10.79
C ASN A 105 -11.36 -2.57 11.47
N LEU A 106 -11.46 -1.44 10.75
CA LEU A 106 -12.04 -0.19 11.25
C LEU A 106 -13.53 -0.28 11.58
N ILE A 107 -14.28 -1.16 10.90
CA ILE A 107 -15.71 -1.40 11.18
C ILE A 107 -15.96 -2.65 12.05
N LEU A 108 -14.91 -3.17 12.69
CA LEU A 108 -14.96 -4.35 13.56
C LEU A 108 -15.45 -5.63 12.86
N ASN A 109 -15.34 -5.70 11.53
CA ASN A 109 -15.62 -6.89 10.76
C ASN A 109 -14.37 -7.77 10.67
N TRP A 110 -14.26 -8.72 11.59
CA TRP A 110 -13.06 -9.53 11.78
C TRP A 110 -13.17 -10.97 11.25
N ILE A 111 -14.05 -11.22 10.28
CA ILE A 111 -14.26 -12.58 9.73
C ILE A 111 -12.99 -13.23 9.15
N TYR A 112 -11.97 -12.44 8.81
CA TYR A 112 -10.68 -12.91 8.30
C TYR A 112 -9.54 -12.80 9.33
N VAL A 113 -9.81 -12.28 10.53
CA VAL A 113 -8.81 -12.11 11.58
C VAL A 113 -8.69 -13.42 12.35
N THR A 114 -7.46 -13.94 12.46
CA THR A 114 -7.23 -15.17 13.21
C THR A 114 -7.18 -14.89 14.72
N PRO A 115 -7.50 -15.89 15.58
CA PRO A 115 -7.33 -15.73 17.02
C PRO A 115 -5.89 -15.43 17.45
N GLU A 116 -4.90 -15.91 16.69
CA GLU A 116 -3.48 -15.61 16.94
C GLU A 116 -3.16 -14.15 16.68
N ASP A 117 -3.69 -13.60 15.58
CA ASP A 117 -3.56 -12.17 15.30
C ASP A 117 -4.15 -11.34 16.45
N ILE A 118 -5.36 -11.66 16.93
CA ILE A 118 -5.95 -10.97 18.11
C ILE A 118 -5.06 -11.09 19.35
N ARG A 119 -4.47 -12.26 19.62
CA ARG A 119 -3.53 -12.45 20.74
C ARG A 119 -2.28 -11.59 20.60
N SER A 120 -1.77 -11.40 19.39
CA SER A 120 -0.59 -10.56 19.13
C SER A 120 -0.81 -9.07 19.49
N PHE A 121 -2.07 -8.63 19.57
CA PHE A 121 -2.45 -7.30 20.07
C PHE A 121 -2.59 -7.24 21.59
N GLY A 122 -2.49 -8.37 22.30
CA GLY A 122 -2.83 -8.46 23.73
C GLY A 122 -4.34 -8.60 23.97
N GLY A 123 -5.10 -8.99 22.95
CA GLY A 123 -6.54 -9.24 23.03
C GLY A 123 -7.40 -8.23 22.26
N VAL A 124 -8.72 -8.46 22.31
CA VAL A 124 -9.74 -7.72 21.56
C VAL A 124 -9.70 -6.22 21.86
N GLN A 125 -9.65 -5.83 23.13
CA GLN A 125 -9.71 -4.42 23.52
C GLN A 125 -8.48 -3.62 23.05
N ASN A 126 -7.29 -4.21 23.19
CA ASN A 126 -6.08 -3.58 22.68
C ASN A 126 -6.07 -3.49 21.16
N ARG A 127 -6.63 -4.48 20.45
CA ARG A 127 -6.80 -4.38 18.99
C ARG A 127 -7.69 -3.19 18.62
N ILE A 128 -8.86 -3.08 19.25
CA ILE A 128 -9.78 -1.95 19.02
C ILE A 128 -9.07 -0.63 19.28
N HIS A 129 -8.39 -0.52 20.43
CA HIS A 129 -7.61 0.67 20.78
C HIS A 129 -6.55 1.00 19.72
N GLN A 130 -5.77 0.02 19.24
CA GLN A 130 -4.75 0.26 18.21
C GLN A 130 -5.33 0.80 16.89
N PHE A 131 -6.53 0.38 16.51
CA PHE A 131 -7.22 0.88 15.31
C PHE A 131 -8.03 2.16 15.57
N SER A 132 -8.22 2.57 16.82
CA SER A 132 -8.89 3.83 17.18
C SER A 132 -8.06 5.06 16.81
N SER A 133 -8.65 6.25 16.92
CA SER A 133 -7.94 7.53 16.71
C SER A 133 -6.85 7.79 17.75
N GLU A 134 -6.84 7.06 18.87
CA GLU A 134 -5.80 7.15 19.90
C GLU A 134 -4.68 6.13 19.68
N GLY A 135 -4.95 5.09 18.89
CA GLY A 135 -4.01 4.00 18.61
C GLY A 135 -3.00 4.33 17.52
N TYR A 136 -1.88 3.61 17.52
CA TYR A 136 -0.83 3.78 16.52
C TYR A 136 -1.34 3.49 15.10
N ILE A 137 -2.05 2.37 14.90
CA ILE A 137 -2.52 1.96 13.57
C ILE A 137 -3.58 2.93 13.03
N GLY A 138 -4.54 3.36 13.86
CA GLY A 138 -5.55 4.33 13.42
C GLY A 138 -4.93 5.66 12.97
N ASN A 139 -3.93 6.15 13.72
CA ASN A 139 -3.17 7.33 13.32
C ASN A 139 -2.35 7.12 12.04
N LEU A 140 -1.72 5.95 11.89
CA LEU A 140 -0.96 5.60 10.68
C LEU A 140 -1.85 5.59 9.45
N LEU A 141 -3.01 4.91 9.50
CA LEU A 141 -3.97 4.85 8.40
C LEU A 141 -4.49 6.24 8.02
N LEU A 142 -4.85 7.06 9.01
CA LEU A 142 -5.40 8.39 8.78
C LEU A 142 -4.40 9.35 8.11
N ASN A 143 -3.12 9.25 8.46
CA ASN A 143 -2.13 10.25 8.08
C ASN A 143 -1.26 9.83 6.89
N THR A 144 -1.19 8.54 6.57
CA THR A 144 -0.18 8.04 5.62
C THR A 144 -0.73 7.16 4.51
N PHE A 145 -1.90 6.54 4.67
CA PHE A 145 -2.50 5.70 3.63
C PHE A 145 -3.38 6.52 2.70
N GLN A 146 -3.46 6.08 1.45
CA GLN A 146 -4.29 6.69 0.40
C GLN A 146 -5.33 5.69 -0.10
N ILE A 147 -6.47 6.14 -0.64
CA ILE A 147 -7.40 5.24 -1.33
C ILE A 147 -6.84 4.84 -2.70
N ALA A 148 -6.26 5.81 -3.40
CA ALA A 148 -5.64 5.63 -4.70
C ALA A 148 -4.44 6.56 -4.85
N SER A 149 -3.49 6.18 -5.71
CA SER A 149 -2.33 7.01 -6.03
C SER A 149 -2.00 6.96 -7.52
N ILE A 150 -1.55 8.08 -8.09
CA ILE A 150 -0.98 8.14 -9.44
C ILE A 150 0.53 8.29 -9.28
N VAL A 151 1.28 7.37 -9.89
CA VAL A 151 2.74 7.34 -9.87
C VAL A 151 3.25 7.66 -11.28
N GLU A 152 4.32 8.46 -11.38
CA GLU A 152 4.92 8.91 -12.65
C GLU A 152 3.92 9.60 -13.62
N ASN A 153 2.81 10.12 -13.09
CA ASN A 153 1.73 10.81 -13.81
C ASN A 153 0.87 9.94 -14.75
N ASP A 154 1.21 8.66 -14.96
CA ASP A 154 0.54 7.82 -15.95
C ASP A 154 -0.04 6.51 -15.38
N THR A 155 0.38 6.12 -14.17
CA THR A 155 0.04 4.82 -13.61
C THR A 155 -0.77 4.98 -12.34
N LEU A 156 -2.05 4.57 -12.40
CA LEU A 156 -2.97 4.57 -11.27
C LEU A 156 -2.85 3.25 -10.49
N PHE A 157 -2.66 3.36 -9.17
CA PHE A 157 -2.70 2.26 -8.22
C PHE A 157 -3.91 2.41 -7.29
N VAL A 158 -4.63 1.30 -7.10
CA VAL A 158 -5.80 1.14 -6.22
C VAL A 158 -5.87 -0.32 -5.80
N HIS A 159 -6.41 -0.62 -4.61
CA HIS A 159 -6.52 -1.99 -4.11
C HIS A 159 -7.35 -2.92 -5.00
N GLY A 160 -8.55 -2.47 -5.40
CA GLY A 160 -9.46 -3.25 -6.24
C GLY A 160 -9.59 -2.68 -7.65
N GLY A 161 -10.32 -1.57 -7.75
CA GLY A 161 -10.57 -0.88 -9.01
C GLY A 161 -11.34 0.42 -8.79
N ILE A 162 -11.34 1.30 -9.80
CA ILE A 162 -12.09 2.55 -9.77
C ILE A 162 -13.09 2.54 -10.93
N ASP A 163 -14.38 2.58 -10.59
CA ASP A 163 -15.44 2.75 -11.58
C ASP A 163 -15.40 4.16 -12.19
N LEU A 164 -15.87 4.31 -13.45
CA LEU A 164 -15.83 5.57 -14.19
C LEU A 164 -16.51 6.73 -13.44
N LYS A 165 -17.58 6.46 -12.69
CA LYS A 165 -18.26 7.48 -11.86
C LYS A 165 -17.31 8.06 -10.81
N TRP A 166 -16.46 7.23 -10.21
CA TRP A 166 -15.48 7.65 -9.22
C TRP A 166 -14.26 8.28 -9.89
N ALA A 167 -13.77 7.73 -11.01
CA ALA A 167 -12.66 8.29 -11.75
C ALA A 167 -12.91 9.76 -12.15
N LYS A 168 -14.13 10.08 -12.58
CA LYS A 168 -14.56 11.46 -12.91
C LYS A 168 -14.51 12.45 -11.74
N LYS A 169 -14.52 11.98 -10.49
CA LYS A 169 -14.40 12.85 -9.32
C LYS A 169 -12.96 13.32 -9.09
N GLY A 170 -11.98 12.67 -9.69
CA GLY A 170 -10.57 12.97 -9.48
C GLY A 170 -10.02 12.36 -8.18
N ILE A 171 -8.72 12.07 -8.20
CA ILE A 171 -8.04 11.33 -7.14
C ILE A 171 -8.02 12.07 -5.80
N GLU A 172 -7.90 13.39 -5.83
CA GLU A 172 -7.91 14.24 -4.62
C GLU A 172 -9.22 14.10 -3.86
N ASN A 173 -10.36 14.15 -4.57
CA ASN A 173 -11.67 13.97 -3.95
C ASN A 173 -11.87 12.55 -3.42
N ILE A 174 -11.39 11.53 -4.14
CA ILE A 174 -11.45 10.14 -3.68
C ILE A 174 -10.66 9.98 -2.37
N ASN A 175 -9.43 10.49 -2.33
CA ASN A 175 -8.58 10.41 -1.14
C ASN A 175 -9.13 11.24 0.02
N SER A 176 -9.70 12.42 -0.24
CA SER A 176 -10.35 13.24 0.78
C SER A 176 -11.53 12.51 1.44
N LEU A 177 -12.44 11.95 0.63
CA LEU A 177 -13.57 11.16 1.13
C LEU A 177 -13.13 9.92 1.89
N GLY A 178 -12.08 9.24 1.41
CA GLY A 178 -11.48 8.12 2.12
C GLY A 178 -10.93 8.51 3.49
N LYS A 179 -10.24 9.65 3.56
CA LYS A 179 -9.70 10.18 4.81
C LYS A 179 -10.81 10.54 5.80
N GLU A 180 -11.91 11.13 5.32
CA GLU A 180 -13.09 11.41 6.15
C GLU A 180 -13.71 10.11 6.71
N LEU A 181 -13.83 9.07 5.89
CA LEU A 181 -14.32 7.76 6.32
C LEU A 181 -13.42 7.17 7.41
N VAL A 182 -12.11 7.09 7.16
CA VAL A 182 -11.14 6.56 8.12
C VAL A 182 -11.23 7.34 9.42
N ASN A 183 -11.16 8.68 9.36
CA ASN A 183 -11.26 9.56 10.54
C ASN A 183 -12.54 9.35 11.34
N LYS A 184 -13.69 9.17 10.68
CA LYS A 184 -14.95 8.91 11.37
C LYS A 184 -14.94 7.55 12.05
N THR A 185 -14.48 6.52 11.35
CA THR A 185 -14.45 5.16 11.90
C THR A 185 -13.47 5.01 13.06
N THR A 186 -12.26 5.58 12.96
CA THR A 186 -11.27 5.50 14.03
C THR A 186 -11.73 6.20 15.32
N LYS A 187 -12.51 7.28 15.21
CA LYS A 187 -13.10 7.99 16.36
C LYS A 187 -14.28 7.27 17.02
N MET A 188 -14.85 6.27 16.35
CA MET A 188 -15.98 5.49 16.88
C MET A 188 -15.52 4.22 17.62
N LEU A 189 -14.22 3.89 17.52
CA LEU A 189 -13.57 2.77 18.22
C LEU A 189 -13.05 3.21 19.57
#